data_AF-A0A151TC05-F1
#
_entry.id   AF-A0A151TC05-F1
#
_cell.length_a   1.000
_cell.length_b   1.000
_cell.length_c   1.000
_cell.angle_alpha   90.00
_cell.angle_beta   90.00
_cell.angle_gamma   90.00
#
_symmetry.space_group_name_H-M   'P 1'
#
loop_
_entity.id
_entity.type
_entity.pdbx_description
1 polymer ?
#
loop_
_entity_poly.entity_id
_entity_poly.type
_entity_poly.pdbx_seq_one_letter_code
_entity_poly.pdbx_strand_id
1 'polypeptide(L)'
;MASSQQGWTPKQNKRFENALAIFDQDTPDRWQKLARAVGGKTVEEVKRHYEKLVEDVKKIEEGHVPLPNYRNVATVGTSTRGYSYMDEER
;
A
#
# COMPACT_ATOMS: atom_id res chain seq x y z
N MET A 1 25.53 -16.68 -3.23
CA MET A 1 25.18 -15.46 -4.01
C MET A 1 23.95 -14.85 -3.36
N ALA A 2 24.10 -13.77 -2.60
CA ALA A 2 22.96 -13.03 -2.07
C ALA A 2 22.26 -12.37 -3.26
N SER A 3 21.06 -12.82 -3.61
CA SER A 3 20.23 -12.11 -4.56
C SER A 3 19.97 -10.73 -3.96
N SER A 4 20.46 -9.69 -4.64
CA SER A 4 20.13 -8.31 -4.34
C SER A 4 18.61 -8.22 -4.27
N GLN A 5 18.05 -8.11 -3.06
CA GLN A 5 16.65 -7.84 -2.84
C GLN A 5 16.37 -6.47 -3.46
N GLN A 6 16.06 -6.43 -4.75
CA GLN A 6 15.51 -5.24 -5.37
C GLN A 6 14.23 -4.96 -4.63
N GLY A 7 14.19 -3.84 -3.90
CA GLY A 7 13.01 -3.41 -3.15
C GLY A 7 11.77 -3.28 -4.05
N TRP A 8 10.63 -3.04 -3.43
CA TRP A 8 9.41 -2.70 -4.18
C TRP A 8 9.51 -1.25 -4.64
N THR A 9 9.55 -1.03 -5.96
CA THR A 9 9.43 0.33 -6.50
C THR A 9 7.99 0.83 -6.35
N PRO A 10 7.75 2.15 -6.30
CA PRO A 10 6.39 2.70 -6.24
C PRO A 10 5.50 2.20 -7.39
N LYS A 11 6.06 2.09 -8.60
CA LYS A 11 5.37 1.56 -9.77
C LYS A 11 4.96 0.09 -9.61
N GLN A 12 5.84 -0.74 -9.05
CA GLN A 12 5.50 -2.14 -8.74
C GLN A 12 4.45 -2.23 -7.65
N ASN A 13 4.52 -1.41 -6.61
CA ASN A 13 3.54 -1.38 -5.53
C ASN A 13 2.15 -0.97 -6.06
N LYS A 14 2.07 0.08 -6.90
CA LYS A 14 0.82 0.48 -7.56
C LYS A 14 0.23 -0.64 -8.42
N ARG A 15 1.06 -1.36 -9.18
CA ARG A 15 0.59 -2.53 -9.95
C ARG A 15 0.11 -3.67 -9.06
N PHE A 16 0.76 -3.88 -7.91
CA PHE A 16 0.35 -4.89 -6.94
C PHE A 16 -1.02 -4.55 -6.33
N GLU A 17 -1.23 -3.32 -5.88
CA GLU A 17 -2.51 -2.86 -5.33
C GLU A 17 -3.64 -2.98 -6.37
N ASN A 18 -3.40 -2.52 -7.60
CA ASN A 18 -4.37 -2.68 -8.70
C ASN A 18 -4.70 -4.16 -8.96
N ALA A 19 -3.70 -5.03 -8.91
CA ALA A 19 -3.90 -6.45 -9.12
C ALA A 19 -4.65 -7.13 -7.95
N LEU A 20 -4.47 -6.66 -6.71
CA LEU A 20 -5.29 -7.11 -5.57
C LEU A 20 -6.77 -6.74 -5.71
N ALA A 21 -7.07 -5.60 -6.35
CA ALA A 21 -8.44 -5.20 -6.64
C ALA A 21 -9.11 -6.04 -7.73
N ILE A 22 -8.31 -6.60 -8.66
CA ILE A 22 -8.81 -7.44 -9.76
C ILE A 22 -8.91 -8.92 -9.34
N PHE A 23 -7.92 -9.41 -8.58
CA PHE A 23 -7.82 -10.81 -8.15
C PHE A 23 -8.14 -10.91 -6.66
N ASP A 24 -9.40 -11.22 -6.37
CA ASP A 24 -9.92 -11.47 -5.03
C ASP A 24 -9.34 -12.75 -4.39
N GLN A 25 -9.80 -13.07 -3.17
CA GLN A 25 -9.31 -14.23 -2.41
C GLN A 25 -9.71 -15.57 -3.02
N ASP A 26 -10.84 -15.63 -3.72
CA ASP A 26 -11.39 -16.85 -4.32
C ASP A 26 -10.83 -17.13 -5.72
N THR A 27 -10.07 -16.18 -6.28
CA THR A 27 -9.42 -16.32 -7.58
C THR A 27 -8.45 -17.53 -7.58
N PRO A 28 -8.65 -18.53 -8.45
CA PRO A 28 -7.70 -19.63 -8.58
C PRO A 28 -6.36 -19.09 -9.13
N ASP A 29 -5.26 -19.65 -8.64
CA ASP A 29 -3.88 -19.22 -8.98
C ASP A 29 -3.64 -17.71 -8.77
N ARG A 30 -4.29 -17.13 -7.75
CA ARG A 30 -4.22 -15.71 -7.41
C ARG A 30 -2.79 -15.18 -7.41
N TRP A 31 -1.88 -15.90 -6.76
CA TRP A 31 -0.51 -15.46 -6.56
C TRP A 31 0.31 -15.44 -7.86
N GLN A 32 0.09 -16.42 -8.73
CA GLN A 32 0.69 -16.50 -10.04
C GLN A 32 0.19 -15.35 -10.94
N LYS A 33 -1.11 -15.05 -10.88
CA LYS A 33 -1.71 -13.91 -11.59
C LYS A 33 -1.18 -12.57 -11.08
N LEU A 34 -1.06 -12.40 -9.77
CA LEU A 34 -0.47 -11.21 -9.13
C LEU A 34 0.99 -11.01 -9.56
N ALA A 35 1.83 -12.04 -9.45
CA ALA A 35 3.24 -11.96 -9.85
C ALA A 35 3.40 -11.57 -11.33
N ARG A 36 2.57 -12.14 -12.21
CA ARG A 36 2.53 -11.79 -13.62
C ARG A 36 2.11 -10.33 -13.85
N ALA A 37 1.10 -9.85 -13.13
CA ALA A 37 0.60 -8.48 -13.26
C ALA A 37 1.60 -7.43 -12.74
N VAL A 38 2.29 -7.73 -11.64
CA VAL A 38 3.31 -6.83 -11.05
C VAL A 38 4.54 -6.72 -11.95
N GLY A 39 4.99 -7.84 -12.52
CA GLY A 39 6.17 -7.92 -13.36
C GLY A 39 7.49 -7.72 -12.60
N GLY A 40 8.44 -8.63 -12.79
CA GLY A 40 9.76 -8.56 -12.15
C GLY A 40 9.75 -8.85 -10.64
N LYS A 41 8.72 -9.54 -10.14
CA LYS A 41 8.64 -10.11 -8.79
C LYS A 41 8.22 -11.57 -8.87
N THR A 42 8.78 -12.41 -8.00
CA THR A 42 8.35 -13.82 -7.91
C THR A 42 7.08 -13.97 -7.09
N VAL A 43 6.45 -15.14 -7.19
CA VAL A 43 5.25 -15.48 -6.40
C VAL A 43 5.51 -15.37 -4.90
N GLU A 44 6.69 -15.81 -4.45
CA GLU A 44 7.11 -15.78 -3.06
C GLU A 44 7.31 -14.34 -2.58
N GLU A 45 7.88 -13.47 -3.42
CA GLU A 45 8.04 -12.05 -3.11
C GLU A 45 6.70 -11.33 -2.99
N VAL A 46 5.75 -11.67 -3.86
CA VAL A 46 4.38 -11.14 -3.82
C VAL A 46 3.64 -11.60 -2.58
N LYS A 47 3.71 -12.89 -2.23
CA LYS A 47 3.10 -13.42 -0.99
C LYS A 47 3.63 -12.73 0.25
N ARG A 48 4.96 -12.62 0.37
CA ARG A 48 5.60 -11.93 1.49
C ARG A 48 5.24 -10.44 1.56
N HIS A 49 5.06 -9.78 0.42
CA HIS A 49 4.63 -8.39 0.39
C HIS A 49 3.17 -8.23 0.84
N TYR A 50 2.31 -9.16 0.44
CA TYR A 50 0.94 -9.23 0.91
C TYR A 50 0.83 -9.48 2.42
N GLU A 51 1.62 -10.40 2.96
CA GLU A 51 1.64 -10.68 4.41
C GLU A 51 2.00 -9.43 5.22
N LYS A 52 3.00 -8.66 4.77
CA LYS A 52 3.35 -7.38 5.39
C LYS A 52 2.22 -6.37 5.32
N LEU A 53 1.56 -6.25 4.16
CA LEU A 53 0.41 -5.36 4.00
C LEU A 53 -0.71 -5.72 4.99
N VAL A 54 -1.02 -7.01 5.15
CA VAL A 54 -2.03 -7.48 6.12
C VAL A 54 -1.62 -7.16 7.55
N GLU A 55 -0.35 -7.36 7.90
CA GLU A 55 0.19 -7.01 9.22
C GLU A 55 0.09 -5.50 9.50
N ASP A 56 0.41 -4.66 8.52
CA ASP A 56 0.34 -3.21 8.65
C ASP A 56 -1.11 -2.72 8.80
N VAL A 57 -2.04 -3.26 8.01
CA VAL A 57 -3.49 -2.97 8.16
C VAL A 57 -3.97 -3.36 9.56
N LYS A 58 -3.60 -4.57 10.02
CA LYS A 58 -3.97 -5.03 11.36
C LYS A 58 -3.44 -4.10 12.45
N LYS A 59 -2.19 -3.63 12.35
CA LYS A 59 -1.62 -2.66 13.31
C LYS A 59 -2.37 -1.34 13.30
N ILE A 60 -2.81 -0.87 12.14
CA ILE A 60 -3.62 0.36 12.03
C ILE A 60 -4.97 0.16 12.73
N GLU A 61 -5.65 -0.97 12.47
CA GLU A 61 -6.95 -1.30 13.07
C GLU A 61 -6.88 -1.48 14.58
N GLU A 62 -5.79 -2.06 15.09
CA GLU A 62 -5.53 -2.22 16.53
C GLU A 62 -5.11 -0.90 17.23
N GLY A 63 -4.93 0.19 16.48
CA GLY A 63 -4.47 1.47 17.03
C GLY A 63 -3.00 1.48 17.42
N HIS A 64 -2.20 0.54 16.90
CA HIS A 64 -0.75 0.48 17.12
C HIS A 64 0.03 1.49 16.27
N VAL A 65 -0.63 2.23 15.40
CA VAL A 65 -0.04 3.35 14.65
C VAL A 65 -0.36 4.66 15.36
N PRO A 66 0.64 5.44 15.81
CA PRO A 66 0.40 6.71 16.48
C PRO A 66 -0.29 7.66 15.51
N LEU A 67 -1.42 8.22 15.94
CA LEU A 67 -2.09 9.27 15.16
C LEU A 67 -1.16 10.49 15.05
N PRO A 68 -1.10 11.15 13.89
CA PRO A 68 -0.45 12.45 13.78
C PRO A 68 -0.98 13.40 14.86
N ASN A 69 -0.12 14.25 15.38
CA ASN A 69 -0.54 15.32 16.28
C ASN A 69 -1.30 16.38 15.47
N TYR A 70 -2.59 16.11 15.22
CA TYR A 70 -3.55 17.05 14.66
C TYR A 70 -3.82 18.10 15.73
N ARG A 71 -2.93 19.08 15.85
CA ARG A 71 -3.06 20.20 16.79
C ARG A 71 -4.49 20.74 16.69
N ASN A 72 -5.29 20.57 17.75
CA ASN A 72 -6.69 20.96 17.77
C ASN A 72 -6.80 22.46 17.49
N VAL A 73 -7.20 22.84 16.28
CA VAL A 73 -7.56 24.22 15.92
C VAL A 73 -8.96 24.49 16.47
N ALA A 74 -9.09 24.44 17.79
CA ALA A 74 -10.29 24.81 18.51
C ALA A 74 -9.92 25.92 19.49
N THR A 75 -9.53 27.08 18.95
CA THR A 75 -9.85 28.42 19.47
C THR A 75 -9.25 29.49 18.55
N VAL A 76 -10.09 30.45 18.18
CA VAL A 76 -9.83 31.68 17.39
C VAL A 76 -10.01 31.49 15.89
N GLY A 77 -11.18 31.92 15.42
CA GLY A 77 -11.59 31.84 14.02
C GLY A 77 -10.71 32.66 13.09
N THR A 78 -10.47 32.11 11.90
CA THR A 78 -10.46 32.77 10.58
C THR A 78 -10.00 31.78 9.50
N SER A 79 -10.78 31.74 8.40
CA SER A 79 -10.48 31.25 7.04
C SER A 79 -9.81 29.89 6.80
N THR A 80 -10.65 28.95 6.36
CA THR A 80 -10.57 28.19 5.10
C THR A 80 -9.19 28.04 4.45
N ARG A 81 -8.61 26.84 4.52
CA ARG A 81 -7.92 26.22 3.38
C ARG A 81 -7.77 24.72 3.62
N GLY A 82 -8.69 23.96 3.04
CA GLY A 82 -8.61 22.51 2.96
C GLY A 82 -7.34 22.08 2.23
N TYR A 83 -6.74 20.99 2.69
CA TYR A 83 -5.60 20.35 2.06
C TYR A 83 -5.97 19.95 0.62
N SER A 84 -5.32 20.61 -0.35
CA SER A 84 -5.34 20.22 -1.76
C SER A 84 -4.55 18.93 -1.89
N TYR A 85 -5.23 17.84 -2.27
CA TYR A 85 -4.60 16.61 -2.72
C TYR A 85 -3.76 16.95 -3.96
N MET A 86 -2.47 16.56 -3.96
CA MET A 86 -1.59 16.77 -5.10
C MET A 86 -2.03 15.82 -6.22
N ASP A 87 -2.60 16.37 -7.27
CA ASP A 87 -2.82 15.71 -8.55
C ASP A 87 -1.50 15.78 -9.33
N GLU A 88 -0.69 14.72 -9.24
CA GLU A 88 0.48 14.54 -10.09
C GLU A 88 0.45 13.14 -10.73
N GLU A 89 -0.40 12.98 -11.75
CA GLU A 89 -0.14 12.10 -12.88
C GLU A 89 0.03 12.97 -14.14
N ARG A 90 1.27 13.07 -14.64
CA ARG A 90 1.57 13.39 -16.05
C ARG A 90 2.64 12.47 -16.58
#